data_AF-A0A1Z9FPE2-F1
#
_entry.id   AF-A0A1Z9FPE2-F1
#
_cell.length_a   1.000
_cell.length_b   1.000
_cell.length_c   1.000
_cell.angle_alpha   90.00
_cell.angle_beta   90.00
_cell.angle_gamma   90.00
#
_symmetry.space_group_name_H-M   'P 1'
#
loop_
_entity.id
_entity.type
_entity.pdbx_description
1 polymer ?
#
loop_
_entity_poly.entity_id
_entity_poly.type
_entity_poly.pdbx_seq_one_letter_code
_entity_poly.pdbx_strand_id
1 'polypeptide(L)'
;MKNGFTLSIFIYFAISVFALLLLGTWQLNKNHIYKKNNLKFELSSKSEALLIKNLDNDFDDLTYVKFHNAKATNKKLYLEPRTLKGNIGFHQIRAFKLNDDYFLVNQGFVFAKNKKETKNKKN
;
A
#
# COMPACT_ATOMS: atom_id res chain seq x y z
N MET A 1 21.28 -40.10 36.65
CA MET A 1 21.20 -38.70 36.17
C MET A 1 21.02 -38.56 34.64
N LYS A 2 20.56 -39.60 33.90
CA LYS A 2 20.40 -39.53 32.42
C LYS A 2 19.04 -39.00 31.94
N ASN A 3 17.99 -39.13 32.75
CA ASN A 3 16.61 -38.88 32.33
C ASN A 3 16.24 -37.39 32.22
N GLY A 4 16.92 -36.52 32.97
CA GLY A 4 16.68 -35.07 32.91
C GLY A 4 17.13 -34.46 31.59
N PHE A 5 18.26 -34.92 31.05
CA PHE A 5 18.82 -34.42 29.79
C PHE A 5 17.93 -34.77 28.59
N THR A 6 17.42 -36.01 28.53
CA THR A 6 16.49 -36.44 27.47
C THR A 6 15.16 -35.70 27.53
N LEU A 7 14.66 -35.41 28.73
CA LEU A 7 13.43 -34.64 28.92
C LEU A 7 13.58 -33.20 28.42
N SER A 8 14.71 -32.55 28.74
CA SER A 8 14.99 -31.20 28.25
C SER A 8 15.06 -31.13 26.72
N ILE A 9 15.75 -32.07 26.07
CA ILE A 9 15.81 -32.17 24.61
C ILE A 9 14.42 -32.36 24.00
N PHE A 10 13.59 -33.22 24.58
CA PHE A 10 12.24 -33.44 24.10
C PHE A 10 11.39 -32.15 24.20
N ILE A 11 11.50 -31.41 25.30
CA ILE A 11 10.79 -30.14 25.49
C ILE A 11 11.22 -29.11 24.45
N TYR A 12 12.53 -28.93 24.22
CA TYR A 12 13.03 -27.98 23.21
C TYR A 12 12.59 -28.36 21.79
N PHE A 13 12.60 -29.66 21.47
CA PHE A 13 12.10 -30.15 20.19
C PHE A 13 10.60 -29.86 20.04
N ALA A 14 9.79 -30.18 21.05
CA ALA A 14 8.35 -29.95 21.04
C ALA A 14 8.00 -28.46 20.87
N ILE A 15 8.70 -27.57 21.59
CA ILE A 15 8.52 -26.12 21.46
C ILE A 15 8.89 -25.65 20.04
N SER A 16 9.97 -26.18 19.47
CA SER A 16 10.41 -25.82 18.13
C SER A 16 9.40 -26.26 17.06
N VAL A 17 8.90 -27.50 17.16
CA VAL A 17 7.85 -28.00 16.27
C VAL A 17 6.58 -27.18 16.41
N PHE A 18 6.17 -26.85 17.64
CA PHE A 18 5.00 -26.02 17.89
C PHE A 18 5.14 -24.61 17.29
N ALA A 19 6.30 -23.97 17.47
CA ALA A 19 6.59 -22.67 16.86
C ALA A 19 6.54 -22.74 15.32
N LEU A 20 7.11 -23.78 14.71
CA LEU A 20 7.06 -23.98 13.27
C LEU A 20 5.62 -24.17 12.74
N LEU A 21 4.76 -24.88 13.47
CA LEU A 21 3.35 -25.02 13.11
C LEU A 21 2.59 -23.69 13.19
N LEU A 22 2.84 -22.88 14.23
CA LEU A 22 2.25 -21.54 14.35
C LEU A 22 2.72 -20.60 13.23
N LEU A 23 4.02 -20.60 12.93
CA LEU A 23 4.56 -19.78 11.84
C LEU A 23 4.04 -20.26 10.47
N GLY A 24 3.98 -21.57 10.25
CA GLY A 24 3.48 -22.17 9.00
C GLY A 24 2.02 -21.81 8.74
N THR A 25 1.16 -21.93 9.76
CA THR A 25 -0.26 -21.53 9.67
C THR A 25 -0.42 -20.03 9.42
N TRP A 26 0.38 -19.19 10.08
CA TRP A 26 0.39 -17.75 9.82
C TRP A 26 0.80 -17.42 8.38
N GLN A 27 1.83 -18.08 7.84
CA GLN A 27 2.28 -17.89 6.46
C GLN A 27 1.18 -18.28 5.45
N LEU A 28 0.50 -19.41 5.65
CA LEU A 28 -0.60 -19.85 4.79
C LEU A 28 -1.76 -18.84 4.82
N ASN A 29 -2.15 -18.37 6.01
CA ASN A 29 -3.22 -17.38 6.15
C ASN A 29 -2.86 -16.04 5.46
N LYS A 30 -1.63 -15.56 5.67
CA LYS A 30 -1.11 -14.36 5.02
C LYS A 30 -1.19 -14.47 3.50
N ASN A 31 -0.73 -15.59 2.93
CA ASN A 31 -0.78 -15.81 1.49
C ASN A 31 -2.22 -15.89 0.95
N HIS A 32 -3.12 -16.53 1.68
CA HIS A 32 -4.55 -16.59 1.33
C HIS A 32 -5.18 -15.19 1.26
N ILE A 33 -4.90 -14.33 2.24
CA ILE A 33 -5.38 -12.94 2.25
C ILE A 33 -4.86 -12.16 1.04
N TYR A 34 -3.56 -12.27 0.73
CA TYR A 34 -3.00 -11.61 -0.46
C TYR A 34 -3.65 -12.09 -1.76
N LYS A 35 -3.82 -13.41 -1.92
CA LYS A 35 -4.47 -13.97 -3.10
C LYS A 35 -5.89 -13.44 -3.25
N LYS A 36 -6.66 -13.40 -2.17
CA LYS A 36 -8.04 -12.86 -2.17
C LYS A 36 -8.06 -11.37 -2.57
N ASN A 37 -7.14 -10.57 -2.03
CA ASN A 37 -7.03 -9.15 -2.36
C ASN A 37 -6.62 -8.93 -3.82
N ASN A 38 -5.68 -9.71 -4.33
CA ASN A 38 -5.24 -9.65 -5.72
C ASN A 38 -6.38 -10.02 -6.69
N LEU A 39 -7.15 -11.06 -6.39
CA LEU A 39 -8.32 -11.43 -7.19
C LEU A 39 -9.38 -10.33 -7.18
N LYS A 40 -9.65 -9.73 -6.01
CA LYS A 40 -10.56 -8.59 -5.91
C LYS A 40 -10.09 -7.40 -6.74
N PHE A 41 -8.78 -7.11 -6.69
CA PHE A 41 -8.17 -6.06 -7.49
C PHE A 41 -8.31 -6.37 -8.99
N GLU A 42 -7.98 -7.58 -9.42
CA GLU A 42 -8.08 -8.00 -10.83
C GLU A 42 -9.50 -7.84 -11.36
N LEU A 43 -10.51 -8.29 -10.60
CA LEU A 43 -11.92 -8.12 -10.96
C LEU A 43 -12.33 -6.65 -11.03
N SER A 44 -11.89 -5.82 -10.08
CA SER A 44 -12.15 -4.37 -10.10
C SER A 44 -11.34 -3.60 -11.17
N SER A 45 -10.26 -4.17 -11.66
CA SER A 45 -9.48 -3.57 -12.76
C SER A 45 -10.04 -3.90 -14.13
N LYS A 46 -10.83 -4.98 -14.23
CA LYS A 46 -11.55 -5.41 -15.44
C LYS A 46 -12.91 -4.74 -15.60
N SER A 47 -13.48 -4.16 -14.53
CA SER A 47 -14.63 -3.26 -14.69
C SER A 47 -14.21 -2.05 -15.52
N GLU A 48 -15.17 -1.49 -16.28
CA GLU A 48 -14.94 -0.34 -17.17
C GLU A 48 -13.96 0.65 -16.54
N ALA A 49 -12.85 0.89 -17.25
CA ALA A 49 -11.89 1.91 -16.85
C ALA A 49 -12.69 3.17 -16.53
N LEU A 50 -12.44 3.76 -15.36
CA LEU A 50 -13.03 5.04 -15.00
C LEU A 50 -12.71 6.01 -16.14
N LEU A 51 -13.66 6.18 -17.06
CA LEU A 51 -13.60 7.17 -18.10
C LEU A 51 -13.45 8.48 -17.34
N ILE A 52 -12.26 9.06 -17.41
CA ILE A 52 -12.04 10.39 -16.88
C ILE A 52 -12.89 11.28 -17.77
N LYS A 53 -14.11 11.58 -17.31
CA LYS A 53 -15.19 12.22 -18.08
C LYS A 53 -14.79 13.54 -18.75
N ASN A 54 -13.63 14.11 -18.40
CA ASN A 54 -13.16 15.44 -18.77
C ASN A 54 -11.70 15.47 -19.27
N LEU A 55 -11.13 14.35 -19.75
CA LEU A 55 -9.87 14.43 -20.50
C LEU A 55 -10.24 14.78 -21.95
N ASP A 56 -10.02 16.04 -22.36
CA ASP A 56 -10.19 16.47 -23.76
C ASP A 56 -9.45 15.50 -24.69
N ASN A 57 -10.06 15.09 -25.81
CA ASN A 57 -9.47 14.12 -26.73
C ASN A 57 -8.17 14.60 -27.43
N ASP A 58 -7.72 15.82 -27.14
CA ASP A 58 -6.58 16.49 -27.73
C ASP A 58 -5.32 16.31 -26.84
N PHE A 59 -4.88 15.06 -26.69
CA PHE A 59 -3.56 14.78 -26.13
C PHE A 59 -2.56 14.63 -27.28
N ASP A 60 -1.87 15.73 -27.61
CA ASP A 60 -0.71 15.69 -28.52
C ASP A 60 0.41 14.79 -27.97
N ASP A 61 0.47 14.59 -26.65
CA ASP A 61 1.49 13.77 -26.00
C ASP A 61 0.97 13.14 -24.69
N LEU A 62 0.91 11.80 -24.64
CA LEU A 62 0.53 11.04 -23.43
C LEU A 62 1.56 11.17 -22.30
N THR A 63 2.71 11.78 -22.57
CA THR A 63 3.76 12.02 -21.57
C THR A 63 3.31 13.06 -20.53
N TYR A 64 2.44 14.01 -20.89
CA TYR A 64 2.00 15.07 -19.98
C TYR A 64 0.53 15.46 -20.19
N VAL A 65 -0.28 15.34 -19.12
CA VAL A 65 -1.67 15.82 -19.12
C VAL A 65 -1.74 17.16 -18.39
N LYS A 66 -2.07 18.23 -19.12
CA LYS A 66 -2.27 19.57 -18.54
C LYS A 66 -3.73 19.79 -18.19
N PHE A 67 -4.02 19.87 -16.90
CA PHE A 67 -5.36 20.18 -16.41
C PHE A 67 -5.54 21.69 -16.21
N HIS A 68 -6.55 22.28 -16.87
CA HIS A 68 -7.01 23.63 -16.57
C HIS A 68 -7.87 23.61 -15.29
N ASN A 69 -7.70 24.58 -14.39
CA ASN A 69 -8.44 24.70 -13.12
C ASN A 69 -8.24 23.58 -12.07
N ALA A 70 -7.15 22.81 -12.13
CA ALA A 70 -6.82 21.83 -11.09
C ALA A 70 -6.29 22.50 -9.81
N LYS A 71 -6.90 22.20 -8.65
CA LYS A 71 -6.44 22.63 -7.33
C LYS A 71 -5.96 21.42 -6.52
N ALA A 72 -4.68 21.41 -6.17
CA ALA A 72 -4.15 20.41 -5.24
C ALA A 72 -4.75 20.63 -3.84
N THR A 73 -5.24 19.56 -3.21
CA THR A 73 -5.61 19.63 -1.80
C THR A 73 -4.41 19.34 -0.91
N ASN A 74 -4.46 19.82 0.33
CA ASN A 74 -3.44 19.51 1.35
C ASN A 74 -3.59 18.09 1.91
N LYS A 75 -4.57 17.32 1.44
CA LYS A 75 -4.82 15.95 1.90
C LYS A 75 -3.89 15.00 1.13
N LYS A 76 -2.94 14.42 1.85
CA LYS A 76 -1.99 13.41 1.35
C LYS A 76 -2.28 12.08 2.03
N LEU A 77 -2.40 11.01 1.24
CA LEU A 77 -2.52 9.63 1.68
C LEU A 77 -1.19 8.92 1.38
N TYR A 78 -0.75 8.05 2.28
CA TYR A 78 0.42 7.20 2.05
C TYR A 78 -0.07 5.75 2.03
N LEU A 79 0.30 5.02 0.97
CA LEU A 79 0.07 3.59 0.89
C LEU A 79 0.95 2.82 1.89
N GLU A 80 0.74 1.52 2.00
CA GLU A 80 1.54 0.63 2.83
C GLU A 80 3.04 0.74 2.50
N PRO A 81 3.93 0.58 3.50
CA PRO A 81 5.37 0.64 3.29
C PRO A 81 5.82 -0.41 2.27
N ARG A 82 6.66 0.01 1.33
CA ARG A 82 7.34 -0.86 0.36
C ARG A 82 8.83 -0.57 0.38
N THR A 83 9.61 -1.54 -0.09
CA THR A 83 11.07 -1.41 -0.18
C THR A 83 11.45 -1.10 -1.63
N LEU A 84 12.24 -0.06 -1.84
CA LEU A 84 12.82 0.29 -3.14
C LEU A 84 14.34 0.43 -2.98
N LYS A 85 15.10 -0.41 -3.69
CA LYS A 85 16.58 -0.45 -3.63
C LYS A 85 17.12 -0.52 -2.18
N GLY A 86 16.52 -1.38 -1.36
CA GLY A 86 16.92 -1.58 0.04
C GLY A 86 16.37 -0.56 1.05
N ASN A 87 15.75 0.52 0.58
CA ASN A 87 15.22 1.57 1.44
C ASN A 87 13.70 1.45 1.60
N ILE A 88 13.21 1.56 2.84
CA ILE A 88 11.77 1.56 3.15
C ILE A 88 11.18 2.94 2.82
N GLY A 89 10.02 2.95 2.17
CA GLY A 89 9.28 4.17 1.86
C GLY A 89 7.83 3.87 1.48
N PHE A 90 7.16 4.86 0.92
CA PHE A 90 5.72 4.85 0.72
C PHE A 90 5.37 5.48 -0.63
N HIS A 91 4.34 4.97 -1.30
CA HIS A 91 3.73 5.74 -2.39
C HIS A 91 2.84 6.83 -1.82
N GLN A 92 3.07 8.07 -2.22
CA GLN A 92 2.28 9.22 -1.81
C GLN A 92 1.16 9.46 -2.83
N ILE A 93 -0.08 9.46 -2.38
CA ILE A 93 -1.25 9.81 -3.17
C ILE A 93 -1.76 11.18 -2.69
N ARG A 94 -2.04 12.09 -3.62
CA ARG A 94 -2.65 13.39 -3.31
C ARG A 94 -3.97 13.54 -4.04
N ALA A 95 -4.95 14.10 -3.35
CA ALA A 95 -6.22 14.47 -3.98
C ALA A 95 -6.10 15.83 -4.70
N PHE A 96 -6.56 15.88 -5.94
CA PHE A 96 -6.71 17.08 -6.75
C PHE A 96 -8.19 17.31 -7.00
N LYS A 97 -8.64 18.55 -6.87
CA LYS A 97 -9.98 18.96 -7.30
C LYS A 97 -9.88 19.51 -8.71
N LEU A 98 -10.60 18.93 -9.66
CA LEU A 98 -10.70 19.40 -11.03
C LEU A 98 -12.18 19.65 -11.31
N ASN A 99 -12.54 20.91 -11.54
CA ASN A 99 -13.94 21.35 -11.59
C ASN A 99 -14.67 20.94 -10.29
N ASP A 100 -15.71 20.10 -10.36
CA ASP A 100 -16.43 19.58 -9.19
C ASP A 100 -16.00 18.17 -8.76
N ASP A 101 -15.12 17.52 -9.53
CA ASP A 101 -14.67 16.16 -9.29
C ASP A 101 -13.34 16.11 -8.50
N TYR A 102 -13.14 15.01 -7.78
CA TYR A 102 -11.89 14.73 -7.06
C TYR A 102 -11.13 13.57 -7.69
N PHE A 103 -9.84 13.80 -7.97
CA PHE A 103 -8.92 12.84 -8.54
C PHE A 103 -7.82 12.50 -7.55
N LEU A 104 -7.53 11.22 -7.39
CA LEU A 104 -6.40 10.74 -6.60
C LEU A 104 -5.22 10.47 -7.51
N VAL A 105 -4.13 11.23 -7.35
CA VAL A 105 -2.93 11.10 -8.18
C VAL A 105 -1.80 10.52 -7.34
N ASN A 106 -1.20 9.43 -7.82
CA ASN A 106 0.02 8.87 -7.26
C ASN A 106 1.20 9.77 -7.64
N GLN A 107 1.85 10.37 -6.65
CA GLN A 107 2.99 11.28 -6.81
C GLN A 107 4.34 10.55 -6.73
N GLY A 108 4.33 9.21 -6.69
CA GLY A 108 5.54 8.39 -6.65
C GLY A 108 5.96 7.98 -5.23
N PHE A 109 7.17 7.42 -5.14
CA PHE A 109 7.71 6.82 -3.93
C PHE A 109 8.52 7.84 -3.11
N VAL A 110 8.23 7.92 -1.81
CA VAL A 110 8.91 8.80 -0.86
C VAL A 110 9.42 8.00 0.35
N PHE A 111 10.66 8.28 0.76
CA PHE A 111 11.28 7.58 1.90
C PHE A 111 10.73 8.02 3.27
N ALA A 112 10.13 9.21 3.35
CA ALA A 112 9.62 9.78 4.59
C ALA A 112 8.19 10.31 4.43
N LYS A 113 7.37 10.12 5.47
CA LYS A 113 6.06 10.76 5.57
C LYS A 113 6.28 12.22 5.98
N ASN A 114 6.08 13.14 5.05
CA ASN A 114 6.08 14.56 5.37
C ASN A 114 4.83 14.89 6.21
N LYS A 115 4.99 14.94 7.54
CA LYS A 115 3.93 15.26 8.52
C LYS A 115 3.60 16.76 8.63
N LYS A 116 4.28 17.63 7.88
CA LYS A 116 4.06 19.08 7.95
C LYS A 116 2.96 19.48 6.99
N GLU A 117 1.74 19.62 7.50
CA GLU A 117 0.67 20.52 6.99
C GLU A 117 -0.61 20.29 7.82
N THR A 118 -0.59 20.64 9.11
CA THR A 118 -1.84 20.70 9.92
C THR A 118 -1.78 21.70 11.08
N LYS A 119 -0.94 22.73 10.97
CA LYS A 119 -0.98 23.90 11.88
C LYS A 119 -0.54 25.15 11.11
N ASN A 120 -1.47 25.76 10.39
CA ASN A 120 -1.55 27.22 10.20
C ASN A 120 -2.73 27.55 9.29
N LYS A 121 -3.88 27.78 9.93
CA LYS A 121 -4.94 28.70 9.49
C LYS A 121 -5.95 28.86 10.64
N LYS A 122 -5.53 29.60 11.65
CA LYS A 122 -6.39 30.35 12.57
C LYS A 122 -5.63 31.64 12.88
N ASN A 123 -5.79 32.62 12.00
CA ASN A 123 -5.80 34.04 12.34
C ASN A 123 -7.14 34.55 11.83
#